data_AF-A0A832UUV8-F1
#
_entry.id   AF-A0A832UUV8-F1
#
_cell.length_a   1.000
_cell.length_b   1.000
_cell.length_c   1.000
_cell.angle_alpha   90.00
_cell.angle_beta   90.00
_cell.angle_gamma   90.00
#
_symmetry.space_group_name_H-M   'P 1'
#
loop_
_entity.id
_entity.type
_entity.pdbx_description
1 polymer ?
#
loop_
_entity_poly.entity_id
_entity_poly.type
_entity_poly.pdbx_seq_one_letter_code
_entity_poly.pdbx_strand_id
1 'polypeptide(L)'
;YEAWTLWDKLTDYLHHLAAPLFCYVLGGFATLTLLTKNAFLEEMHKQYVLTARAKGLSEKTVLFKHVLKNSLIPLVTGFPIAFLAMFFTGSLLLEQIFTLDGLGLLSYQAVIQRDYPIVLGTLFIFSLMALIGQLLTDLSYVLIDPRISFDESQG
;
A
#
# COMPACT_ATOMS: atom_id res chain seq x y z
N TYR A 1 -14.73 8.39 33.18
CA TYR A 1 -13.57 8.29 32.26
C TYR A 1 -12.20 8.36 32.95
N GLU A 2 -12.10 8.74 34.23
CA GLU A 2 -10.82 8.90 34.95
C GLU A 2 -10.40 7.73 35.85
N ALA A 3 -11.13 6.60 35.89
CA ALA A 3 -10.87 5.50 36.82
C ALA A 3 -10.56 4.15 36.13
N TRP A 4 -10.13 4.14 34.87
CA TRP A 4 -9.76 2.92 34.14
C TRP A 4 -8.25 2.77 34.04
N THR A 5 -7.76 1.59 34.42
CA THR A 5 -6.38 1.16 34.20
C THR A 5 -6.02 1.23 32.72
N LEU A 6 -4.78 1.60 32.38
CA LEU A 6 -4.30 1.72 31.00
C LEU A 6 -4.59 0.48 30.14
N TRP A 7 -4.61 -0.69 30.78
CA TRP A 7 -4.94 -1.98 30.18
C TRP A 7 -6.39 -2.09 29.73
N ASP A 8 -7.37 -1.63 30.52
CA ASP A 8 -8.79 -1.71 30.15
C ASP A 8 -9.13 -0.76 29.01
N LYS A 9 -8.52 0.45 29.00
CA LYS A 9 -8.60 1.36 27.86
C LYS A 9 -8.01 0.74 26.60
N LEU A 10 -6.84 0.09 26.70
CA LEU A 10 -6.18 -0.54 25.55
C LEU A 10 -7.03 -1.67 24.95
N THR A 11 -7.64 -2.51 25.79
CA THR A 11 -8.50 -3.62 25.33
C THR A 11 -9.78 -3.14 24.67
N ASP A 12 -10.35 -2.03 25.14
CA ASP A 12 -11.55 -1.42 24.57
C ASP A 12 -11.24 -0.79 23.20
N TYR A 13 -10.14 -0.03 23.11
CA TYR A 13 -9.67 0.51 21.83
C TYR A 13 -9.34 -0.57 20.80
N LEU A 14 -8.71 -1.68 21.21
CA LEU A 14 -8.41 -2.79 20.30
C LEU A 14 -9.68 -3.48 19.79
N HIS A 15 -10.70 -3.67 20.62
CA HIS A 15 -11.98 -4.23 20.16
C HIS A 15 -12.70 -3.31 19.17
N HIS A 16 -12.70 -1.99 19.42
CA HIS A 16 -13.32 -1.02 18.53
C HIS A 16 -12.55 -0.84 17.21
N LEU A 17 -11.23 -0.99 17.22
CA LEU A 17 -10.40 -0.91 16.01
C LEU A 17 -10.33 -2.21 15.22
N ALA A 18 -10.60 -3.36 15.84
CA ALA A 18 -10.48 -4.66 15.17
C ALA A 18 -11.39 -4.80 13.94
N ALA A 19 -12.64 -4.33 14.03
CA ALA A 19 -13.61 -4.45 12.93
C ALA A 19 -13.26 -3.56 11.71
N PRO A 20 -12.97 -2.25 11.88
CA PRO A 20 -12.46 -1.42 10.78
C PRO A 20 -11.16 -1.97 10.17
N LEU A 21 -10.22 -2.42 11.02
CA LEU A 21 -8.94 -2.94 10.55
C LEU A 21 -9.11 -4.23 9.75
N PHE A 22 -10.02 -5.12 10.17
CA PHE A 22 -10.34 -6.34 9.44
C PHE A 22 -10.96 -6.05 8.06
N CYS A 23 -11.86 -5.06 7.97
CA CYS A 23 -12.40 -4.61 6.70
C CYS A 23 -11.31 -4.04 5.78
N TYR A 24 -10.38 -3.24 6.31
CA TYR A 24 -9.23 -2.74 5.55
C TYR A 24 -8.33 -3.88 5.05
N VAL A 25 -8.00 -4.85 5.90
CA VAL A 25 -7.16 -5.99 5.53
C VAL A 25 -7.83 -6.82 4.43
N LEU A 26 -9.13 -7.08 4.55
CA LEU A 26 -9.88 -7.82 3.52
C LEU A 26 -9.96 -7.07 2.19
N GLY A 27 -10.18 -5.74 2.22
CA GLY A 27 -10.12 -4.89 1.03
C GLY A 27 -8.73 -4.93 0.37
N GLY A 28 -7.68 -4.89 1.19
CA GLY A 28 -6.25 -5.10 0.87
C GLY A 28 -5.97 -6.37 0.13
N PHE A 29 -6.48 -7.45 0.70
CA PHE A 29 -6.05 -8.79 0.39
C PHE A 29 -6.39 -9.20 -1.03
N ALA A 30 -7.59 -8.86 -1.52
CA ALA A 30 -8.01 -9.20 -2.87
C ALA A 30 -7.11 -8.54 -3.94
N THR A 31 -6.89 -7.24 -3.81
CA THR A 31 -6.04 -6.46 -4.73
C THR A 31 -4.59 -6.93 -4.67
N LEU A 32 -4.03 -7.12 -3.47
CA LEU A 32 -2.66 -7.56 -3.30
C LEU A 32 -2.43 -8.95 -3.89
N THR A 33 -3.39 -9.86 -3.73
CA THR A 33 -3.32 -11.22 -4.31
C THR A 33 -3.31 -11.18 -5.83
N LEU A 34 -4.19 -10.38 -6.44
CA LEU A 34 -4.22 -10.20 -7.89
C LEU A 34 -2.93 -9.56 -8.41
N LEU A 35 -2.43 -8.53 -7.74
CA LEU A 35 -1.19 -7.85 -8.10
C LEU A 35 0.01 -8.80 -8.03
N THR A 36 0.10 -9.60 -6.97
CA THR A 36 1.16 -10.60 -6.79
C THR A 36 1.10 -11.66 -7.88
N LYS A 37 -0.11 -12.16 -8.20
CA LYS A 37 -0.30 -13.14 -9.27
C LYS A 37 0.14 -12.59 -10.63
N ASN A 38 -0.22 -11.35 -10.93
CA ASN A 38 0.13 -10.70 -12.20
C ASN A 38 1.65 -10.48 -12.31
N ALA A 39 2.28 -9.92 -11.27
CA ALA A 39 3.72 -9.71 -11.22
C ALA A 39 4.50 -11.04 -11.36
N PHE A 40 4.02 -12.09 -10.72
CA PHE A 40 4.62 -13.42 -10.83
C PHE A 40 4.52 -14.00 -12.25
N LEU A 41 3.35 -13.87 -12.90
CA LEU A 41 3.18 -14.30 -14.28
C LEU A 41 4.08 -13.51 -15.23
N GLU A 42 4.21 -12.21 -15.05
CA GLU A 42 5.08 -11.37 -15.88
C GLU A 42 6.55 -11.77 -15.75
N GLU A 43 7.02 -12.05 -14.53
CA GLU A 43 8.38 -12.53 -14.28
C GLU A 43 8.65 -13.91 -14.90
N MET A 44 7.67 -14.81 -14.91
CA MET A 44 7.80 -16.15 -15.52
C MET A 44 8.07 -16.11 -17.04
N HIS A 45 7.61 -15.08 -17.75
CA HIS A 45 7.77 -14.96 -19.20
C HIS A 45 9.08 -14.26 -19.62
N LYS A 46 9.91 -13.83 -18.67
CA LYS A 46 11.16 -13.11 -18.97
C LYS A 46 12.28 -14.07 -19.41
N GLN A 47 13.17 -13.56 -20.28
CA GLN A 47 14.28 -14.31 -20.90
C GLN A 47 15.25 -14.93 -19.88
N TYR A 48 15.41 -14.33 -18.70
CA TYR A 48 16.27 -14.88 -17.65
C TYR A 48 15.73 -16.21 -17.08
N VAL A 49 14.41 -16.42 -17.07
CA VAL A 49 13.77 -17.68 -16.63
C VAL A 49 14.02 -18.78 -17.65
N LEU A 50 13.89 -18.46 -18.95
CA LEU A 50 14.21 -19.39 -20.04
C LEU A 50 15.68 -19.81 -20.00
N THR A 51 16.59 -18.87 -19.74
CA THR A 51 18.03 -19.16 -19.64
C THR A 51 18.35 -19.97 -18.39
N ALA A 52 17.70 -19.71 -17.26
CA ALA A 52 17.86 -20.49 -16.04
C ALA A 52 17.38 -21.94 -16.23
N ARG A 53 16.26 -22.14 -16.93
CA ARG A 53 15.78 -23.47 -17.33
C ARG A 53 16.75 -24.17 -18.28
N ALA A 54 17.30 -23.46 -19.28
CA ALA A 54 18.28 -24.01 -20.22
C ALA A 54 19.60 -24.43 -19.54
N LYS A 55 19.96 -23.79 -18.42
CA LYS A 55 21.12 -24.18 -17.59
C LYS A 55 20.88 -25.44 -16.73
N GLY A 56 19.71 -26.05 -16.78
CA GLY A 56 19.39 -27.27 -16.02
C GLY A 56 19.08 -27.02 -14.54
N LEU A 57 18.76 -25.78 -14.14
CA LEU A 57 18.34 -25.47 -12.78
C LEU A 57 16.98 -26.12 -12.47
N SER A 58 16.82 -26.65 -11.25
CA SER A 58 15.54 -27.21 -10.82
C SER A 58 14.44 -26.15 -10.83
N GLU A 59 13.23 -26.52 -11.25
CA GLU A 59 12.13 -25.57 -11.38
C GLU A 59 11.79 -24.86 -10.07
N LYS A 60 11.92 -25.57 -8.93
CA LYS A 60 11.76 -25.00 -7.58
C LYS A 60 12.77 -23.90 -7.28
N THR A 61 14.03 -24.07 -7.69
CA THR A 61 15.07 -23.05 -7.49
C THR A 61 14.80 -21.81 -8.34
N VAL A 62 14.37 -22.00 -9.58
CA VAL A 62 13.99 -20.88 -10.47
C VAL A 62 12.80 -20.12 -9.89
N LEU A 63 11.79 -20.83 -9.39
CA LEU A 63 10.58 -20.24 -8.83
C LEU A 63 10.86 -19.41 -7.57
N PHE A 64 11.48 -20.01 -6.54
CA PHE A 64 11.66 -19.38 -5.24
C PHE A 64 12.80 -18.35 -5.19
N LYS A 65 13.89 -18.59 -5.93
CA LYS A 65 15.10 -17.75 -5.84
C LYS A 65 15.13 -16.65 -6.89
N HIS A 66 14.63 -16.91 -8.10
CA HIS A 66 14.68 -15.96 -9.20
C HIS A 66 13.35 -15.25 -9.39
N VAL A 67 12.27 -15.99 -9.69
CA VAL A 67 10.96 -15.40 -10.02
C VAL A 67 10.34 -14.70 -8.81
N LEU A 68 10.23 -15.38 -7.67
CA LEU A 68 9.60 -14.83 -6.46
C LEU A 68 10.33 -13.56 -5.98
N LYS A 69 11.66 -13.63 -5.83
CA LYS A 69 12.46 -12.49 -5.38
C LYS A 69 12.33 -11.29 -6.33
N ASN A 70 12.31 -11.51 -7.64
CA ASN A 70 12.20 -10.42 -8.61
C ASN A 70 10.78 -9.85 -8.67
N SER A 71 9.75 -10.70 -8.58
CA SER A 71 8.34 -10.28 -8.58
C SER A 71 7.94 -9.47 -7.35
N LEU A 72 8.65 -9.65 -6.22
CA LEU A 72 8.39 -8.92 -4.99
C LEU A 72 8.93 -7.49 -5.02
N ILE A 73 9.95 -7.20 -5.83
CA ILE A 73 10.52 -5.85 -5.93
C ILE A 73 9.46 -4.81 -6.29
N PRO A 74 8.75 -4.89 -7.44
CA PRO A 74 7.71 -3.92 -7.78
C PRO A 74 6.54 -3.91 -6.79
N LEU A 75 6.29 -5.04 -6.12
CA LEU A 75 5.23 -5.16 -5.13
C LEU A 75 5.53 -4.38 -3.86
N VAL A 76 6.77 -4.49 -3.34
CA VAL A 76 7.21 -3.79 -2.13
C VAL A 76 7.44 -2.31 -2.41
N THR A 77 7.99 -1.97 -3.57
CA THR A 77 8.21 -0.57 -3.92
C THR A 77 6.90 0.16 -4.18
N GLY A 78 5.93 -0.45 -4.84
CA GLY A 78 4.60 0.13 -5.07
C GLY A 78 3.65 0.09 -3.86
N PHE A 79 4.03 -0.62 -2.79
CA PHE A 79 3.18 -0.80 -1.60
C PHE A 79 2.77 0.53 -0.93
N PRO A 80 3.65 1.52 -0.70
CA PRO A 80 3.27 2.75 0.00
C PRO A 80 2.16 3.53 -0.72
N ILE A 81 2.26 3.69 -2.04
CA ILE A 81 1.23 4.36 -2.86
C ILE A 81 -0.06 3.53 -2.89
N ALA A 82 0.04 2.22 -3.12
CA ALA A 82 -1.14 1.35 -3.18
C ALA A 82 -1.89 1.33 -1.83
N PHE A 83 -1.15 1.33 -0.72
CA PHE A 83 -1.70 1.41 0.62
C PHE A 83 -2.43 2.74 0.85
N LEU A 84 -1.83 3.88 0.47
CA LEU A 84 -2.50 5.17 0.56
C LEU A 84 -3.77 5.22 -0.30
N ALA A 85 -3.70 4.78 -1.55
CA ALA A 85 -4.85 4.78 -2.46
C ALA A 85 -6.02 3.96 -1.91
N MET A 86 -5.72 2.77 -1.36
CA MET A 86 -6.70 1.94 -0.68
C MET A 86 -7.27 2.61 0.57
N PHE A 87 -6.39 3.20 1.40
CA PHE A 87 -6.78 3.86 2.62
C PHE A 87 -7.76 5.01 2.32
N PHE A 88 -7.47 5.85 1.32
CA PHE A 88 -8.34 6.94 0.89
C PHE A 88 -9.66 6.45 0.27
N THR A 89 -9.62 5.44 -0.59
CA THR A 89 -10.83 4.92 -1.25
C THR A 89 -11.79 4.28 -0.25
N GLY A 90 -11.26 3.55 0.73
CA GLY A 90 -12.05 2.88 1.78
C GLY A 90 -12.40 3.77 2.97
N SER A 91 -11.67 4.86 3.19
CA SER A 91 -11.81 5.74 4.36
C SER A 91 -13.21 6.31 4.49
N LEU A 92 -13.80 6.87 3.44
CA LEU A 92 -15.14 7.47 3.53
C LEU A 92 -16.24 6.45 3.90
N LEU A 93 -16.25 5.29 3.24
CA LEU A 93 -17.24 4.23 3.47
C LEU A 93 -17.07 3.59 4.86
N LEU A 94 -15.84 3.31 5.27
CA LEU A 94 -15.57 2.73 6.58
C LEU A 94 -15.82 3.73 7.71
N GLU A 95 -15.47 4.99 7.53
CA GLU A 95 -15.77 6.06 8.49
C GLU A 95 -17.28 6.22 8.70
N GLN A 96 -18.07 6.14 7.63
CA GLN A 96 -19.53 6.21 7.71
C GLN A 96 -20.14 4.97 8.38
N ILE A 97 -19.66 3.76 8.08
CA ILE A 97 -20.18 2.51 8.66
C ILE A 97 -19.81 2.39 10.14
N PHE A 98 -18.57 2.74 10.51
CA PHE A 98 -18.05 2.61 11.87
C PHE A 98 -18.22 3.87 12.72
N THR A 99 -18.84 4.92 12.18
CA THR A 99 -19.06 6.23 12.85
C THR A 99 -17.75 6.81 13.40
N LEU A 100 -16.70 6.76 12.57
CA LEU A 100 -15.39 7.31 12.90
C LEU A 100 -15.27 8.73 12.32
N ASP A 101 -14.83 9.69 13.15
CA ASP A 101 -14.53 11.04 12.71
C ASP A 101 -13.17 11.06 12.00
N GLY A 102 -13.17 10.78 10.69
CA GLY A 102 -11.97 10.76 9.87
C GLY A 102 -11.92 11.87 8.81
N LEU A 103 -10.77 11.95 8.15
CA LEU A 103 -10.50 12.98 7.14
C LEU A 103 -11.34 12.78 5.88
N GLY A 104 -11.73 11.55 5.55
CA GLY A 104 -12.59 11.27 4.41
C GLY A 104 -13.98 11.89 4.58
N LEU A 105 -14.64 11.58 5.68
CA LEU A 105 -15.95 12.10 6.05
C LEU A 105 -15.93 13.62 6.23
N LEU A 106 -14.89 14.16 6.88
CA LEU A 106 -14.71 15.60 7.04
C LEU A 106 -14.61 16.32 5.68
N SER A 107 -13.81 15.78 4.76
CA SER A 107 -13.65 16.35 3.42
C SER A 107 -14.97 16.32 2.65
N TYR A 108 -15.74 15.23 2.75
CA TYR A 108 -17.05 15.10 2.13
C TYR A 108 -18.06 16.11 2.66
N GLN A 109 -18.16 16.23 3.98
CA GLN A 109 -19.06 17.18 4.63
C GLN A 109 -18.70 18.62 4.27
N ALA A 110 -17.41 18.97 4.22
CA ALA A 110 -16.95 20.29 3.84
C ALA A 110 -17.34 20.66 2.40
N VAL A 111 -17.29 19.70 1.46
CA VAL A 111 -17.76 19.91 0.07
C VAL A 111 -19.25 20.19 0.03
N ILE A 112 -20.07 19.43 0.77
CA ILE A 112 -21.52 19.62 0.83
C ILE A 112 -21.89 20.97 1.47
N GLN A 113 -21.21 21.34 2.55
CA GLN A 113 -21.42 22.60 3.26
C GLN A 113 -20.80 23.81 2.56
N ARG A 114 -20.09 23.60 1.44
CA ARG A 114 -19.33 24.62 0.70
C ARG A 114 -18.34 25.39 1.57
N ASP A 115 -17.75 24.69 2.54
CA ASP A 115 -16.69 25.25 3.38
C ASP A 115 -15.36 25.18 2.65
N TYR A 116 -15.14 26.14 1.74
CA TYR A 116 -13.95 26.20 0.89
C TYR A 116 -12.62 26.15 1.67
N PRO A 117 -12.46 26.83 2.83
CA PRO A 117 -11.28 26.68 3.67
C PRO A 117 -10.99 25.22 4.07
N ILE A 118 -11.99 24.48 4.55
CA ILE A 118 -11.80 23.09 4.99
C ILE A 118 -11.56 22.16 3.80
N VAL A 119 -12.24 22.40 2.67
CA VAL A 119 -11.99 21.64 1.43
C VAL A 119 -10.54 21.81 0.96
N LEU A 120 -10.02 23.04 0.92
CA LEU A 120 -8.64 23.30 0.53
C LEU A 120 -7.64 22.69 1.52
N GLY A 121 -7.93 22.77 2.84
CA GLY A 121 -7.09 22.17 3.87
C GLY A 121 -7.01 20.66 3.77
N THR A 122 -8.15 19.98 3.57
CA THR A 122 -8.20 18.52 3.41
C THR A 122 -7.52 18.06 2.13
N LEU A 123 -7.74 18.76 1.01
CA LEU A 123 -7.03 18.50 -0.26
C LEU A 123 -5.52 18.68 -0.14
N PHE A 124 -5.07 19.70 0.59
CA PHE A 124 -3.65 19.93 0.85
C PHE A 124 -3.05 18.76 1.65
N ILE A 125 -3.72 18.33 2.73
CA ILE A 125 -3.26 17.18 3.53
C ILE A 125 -3.20 15.90 2.69
N PHE A 126 -4.23 15.62 1.88
CA PHE A 126 -4.24 14.45 1.00
C PHE A 126 -3.10 14.49 -0.03
N SER A 127 -2.86 15.66 -0.62
CA SER A 127 -1.76 15.85 -1.57
C SER A 127 -0.39 15.67 -0.90
N LEU A 128 -0.23 16.18 0.33
CA LEU A 128 0.99 16.01 1.11
C LEU A 128 1.23 14.55 1.49
N MET A 129 0.20 13.83 1.92
CA MET A 129 0.28 12.39 2.19
C MET A 129 0.65 11.59 0.95
N ALA A 130 0.03 11.90 -0.20
CA ALA A 130 0.35 11.27 -1.48
C ALA A 130 1.82 11.53 -1.87
N LEU A 131 2.32 12.76 -1.71
CA LEU A 131 3.71 13.11 -1.95
C LEU A 131 4.67 12.31 -1.05
N ILE A 132 4.35 12.19 0.24
CA ILE A 132 5.15 11.39 1.18
C ILE A 132 5.14 9.91 0.76
N GLY A 133 3.99 9.36 0.37
CA GLY A 133 3.91 7.99 -0.13
C GLY A 133 4.70 7.75 -1.40
N GLN A 134 4.70 8.73 -2.31
CA GLN A 134 5.53 8.70 -3.51
C GLN A 134 7.02 8.69 -3.15
N LEU A 135 7.43 9.59 -2.25
CA LEU A 135 8.81 9.65 -1.77
C LEU A 135 9.26 8.35 -1.10
N LEU A 136 8.38 7.72 -0.30
CA LEU A 136 8.65 6.42 0.30
C LEU A 136 8.79 5.30 -0.74
N THR A 137 8.01 5.37 -1.82
CA THR A 137 8.12 4.44 -2.96
C THR A 137 9.46 4.61 -3.65
N ASP A 138 9.85 5.85 -3.97
CA ASP A 138 11.13 6.15 -4.61
C ASP A 138 12.31 5.74 -3.72
N LEU A 139 12.24 6.00 -2.41
CA LEU A 139 13.25 5.56 -1.45
C LEU A 139 13.33 4.03 -1.37
N SER A 140 12.18 3.34 -1.37
CA SER A 140 12.13 1.88 -1.39
C SER A 140 12.75 1.32 -2.67
N TYR A 141 12.53 1.98 -3.81
CA TYR A 141 13.20 1.63 -5.07
C TYR A 141 14.72 1.72 -4.95
N VAL A 142 15.26 2.84 -4.43
CA VAL A 142 16.70 3.05 -4.25
C VAL A 142 17.32 2.03 -3.28
N LEU A 143 16.63 1.70 -2.19
CA LEU A 143 17.12 0.73 -1.20
C LEU A 143 17.14 -0.71 -1.73
N ILE A 144 16.11 -1.10 -2.50
CA ILE A 144 15.94 -2.47 -2.98
C ILE A 144 16.77 -2.72 -4.25
N ASP A 145 16.91 -1.72 -5.11
CA ASP A 145 17.72 -1.81 -6.32
C ASP A 145 18.81 -0.73 -6.37
N PRO A 146 19.96 -0.96 -5.71
CA PRO A 146 21.12 -0.08 -5.81
C PRO A 146 21.86 -0.19 -7.16
N ARG A 147 21.35 -0.94 -8.16
CA ARG A 147 21.92 -0.99 -9.52
C ARG A 147 21.28 0.00 -10.48
N ILE A 148 20.21 0.69 -10.09
CA ILE A 148 19.72 1.86 -10.82
C ILE A 148 20.64 3.05 -10.49
N SER A 149 21.93 2.88 -10.78
CA SER A 149 22.81 4.03 -10.98
C SER A 149 22.23 4.81 -12.15
N PHE A 150 22.04 6.11 -11.97
CA PHE A 150 21.73 7.07 -13.03
C PHE A 150 22.92 7.18 -14.01
N ASP A 151 23.33 6.09 -14.65
CA ASP A 151 24.55 6.03 -15.46
C ASP A 151 24.35 5.47 -16.88
N GLU A 152 23.10 5.33 -17.33
CA GLU A 152 22.79 5.13 -18.75
C GLU A 152 21.73 6.13 -19.23
N SER A 153 21.91 7.41 -18.90
CA SER A 153 21.41 8.45 -19.80
C SER A 153 22.36 8.54 -20.99
N GLN A 154 22.07 7.71 -21.99
CA GLN A 154 22.17 7.96 -23.42
C GLN A 154 23.42 8.71 -23.93
N GLY A 155 24.24 7.97 -24.67
CA GLY A 155 24.98 8.53 -25.81
C GLY A 155 24.07 8.79 -27.00
#